data_AF-A0A5C7JDL1-F1
#
_entry.id   AF-A0A5C7JDL1-F1
#
_cell.length_a   1.000
_cell.length_b   1.000
_cell.length_c   1.000
_cell.angle_alpha   90.00
_cell.angle_beta   90.00
_cell.angle_gamma   90.00
#
_symmetry.space_group_name_H-M   'P 1'
#
loop_
_entity.id
_entity.type
_entity.pdbx_description
1 polymer ?
#
loop_
_entity_poly.entity_id
_entity_poly.type
_entity_poly.pdbx_seq_one_letter_code
_entity_poly.pdbx_strand_id
1 'polypeptide(L)' 'MTDVKQKQRVQDELNELVERKDKLAVFLTKDKPSDIDVEQWVLLHRQLHIMVKYVEVLEKRLALM' A
#
# COMPACT_ATOMS: atom_id res chain seq x y z
N MET A 1 22.09 -18.77 3.43
CA MET A 1 20.71 -19.31 3.20
C MET A 1 19.61 -18.44 3.82
N THR A 2 19.90 -17.57 4.80
CA THR A 2 18.92 -16.75 5.52
C THR A 2 18.46 -15.51 4.74
N ASP A 3 19.36 -14.85 4.00
CA ASP A 3 19.03 -13.62 3.21
C ASP A 3 18.01 -13.86 2.11
N VAL A 4 18.13 -14.97 1.38
CA VAL A 4 17.21 -15.28 0.27
C VAL A 4 15.76 -15.38 0.77
N LYS A 5 15.55 -15.94 1.96
CA LYS A 5 14.22 -16.02 2.58
C LYS A 5 13.72 -14.65 3.04
N GLN A 6 14.59 -13.80 3.55
CA GLN A 6 14.20 -12.47 4.01
C GLN A 6 13.87 -11.55 2.83
N LYS A 7 14.68 -11.57 1.76
CA LYS A 7 14.42 -10.83 0.53
C LYS A 7 13.10 -11.24 -0.11
N GLN A 8 12.84 -12.54 -0.21
CA GLN A 8 11.58 -13.03 -0.77
C GLN A 8 10.37 -12.56 0.05
N ARG A 9 10.44 -12.63 1.38
CA ARG A 9 9.35 -12.14 2.24
C ARG A 9 9.03 -10.66 2.04
N VAL A 10 10.06 -9.81 1.90
CA VAL A 10 9.86 -8.38 1.65
C VAL A 10 9.31 -8.14 0.24
N GLN A 11 9.75 -8.93 -0.74
CA GLN A 11 9.22 -8.84 -2.11
C GLN A 11 7.74 -9.24 -2.17
N ASP A 12 7.35 -10.32 -1.49
CA ASP A 12 5.95 -10.77 -1.44
C ASP A 12 5.06 -9.72 -0.76
N GLU A 13 5.52 -9.18 0.37
CA GLU A 13 4.83 -8.12 1.09
C GLU A 13 4.67 -6.85 0.23
N LEU A 14 5.72 -6.46 -0.50
CA LEU A 14 5.68 -5.32 -1.42
C LEU A 14 4.64 -5.55 -2.52
N ASN A 15 4.63 -6.73 -3.13
CA ASN A 15 3.70 -7.07 -4.21
C ASN A 15 2.24 -6.99 -3.74
N GLU A 16 1.94 -7.59 -2.57
CA GLU A 16 0.60 -7.54 -1.99
C GLU A 16 0.16 -6.11 -1.65
N LEU A 17 1.08 -5.31 -1.11
CA LEU A 17 0.78 -3.93 -0.74
C LEU A 17 0.53 -3.05 -1.96
N VAL A 18 1.34 -3.19 -3.02
CA VAL A 18 1.17 -2.46 -4.29
C VAL A 18 -0.20 -2.77 -4.90
N GLU A 19 -0.58 -4.05 -4.95
CA GLU A 19 -1.89 -4.45 -5.48
C GLU A 19 -3.04 -3.81 -4.71
N ARG A 20 -3.01 -3.85 -3.37
CA ARG A 20 -4.04 -3.24 -2.52
C ARG A 20 -4.05 -1.71 -2.66
N LYS A 21 -2.88 -1.09 -2.73
CA LYS A 21 -2.71 0.37 -2.88
C LYS A 21 -3.32 0.83 -4.21
N ASP A 22 -3.06 0.12 -5.30
CA ASP A 22 -3.56 0.47 -6.63
C ASP A 22 -5.09 0.33 -6.71
N LYS A 23 -5.65 -0.73 -6.13
CA LYS A 23 -7.11 -0.89 -6.00
C LYS A 23 -7.74 0.27 -5.24
N LEU A 24 -7.15 0.67 -4.11
CA LEU A 24 -7.64 1.80 -3.33
C LEU A 24 -7.47 3.13 -4.07
N ALA A 25 -6.36 3.33 -4.76
CA ALA A 25 -6.14 4.53 -5.58
C ALA A 25 -7.22 4.67 -6.66
N VAL A 26 -7.49 3.60 -7.41
CA VAL A 26 -8.56 3.58 -8.44
C VAL A 26 -9.95 3.81 -7.84
N PHE A 27 -10.19 3.32 -6.62
CA PHE A 27 -11.44 3.61 -5.92
C PHE A 27 -11.58 5.10 -5.58
N LEU A 28 -10.50 5.72 -5.10
CA LEU A 28 -10.47 7.11 -4.66
C LEU A 28 -10.33 8.15 -5.80
N THR A 29 -10.09 7.73 -7.05
CA THR A 29 -10.16 8.65 -8.20
C THR A 29 -11.60 9.04 -8.57
N LYS A 30 -12.59 8.35 -8.01
CA LYS A 30 -14.02 8.64 -8.21
C LYS A 30 -14.51 9.62 -7.15
N ASP A 31 -15.66 10.22 -7.40
CA ASP A 31 -16.35 11.03 -6.39
C ASP A 31 -16.74 10.18 -5.17
N LYS A 32 -16.82 10.82 -3.99
CA LYS A 32 -17.21 10.14 -2.75
C LYS A 32 -18.62 9.53 -2.93
N PRO A 33 -18.77 8.20 -2.76
CA PRO A 33 -20.08 7.57 -2.77
C PRO A 33 -21.03 8.14 -1.71
N SER A 34 -22.33 8.14 -1.99
CA SER A 34 -23.35 8.66 -1.05
C SER A 34 -23.53 7.80 0.20
N ASP A 35 -23.23 6.51 0.10
CA ASP A 35 -23.29 5.50 1.16
C ASP A 35 -22.05 5.47 2.06
N ILE A 36 -21.03 6.26 1.74
CA ILE A 36 -19.83 6.41 2.55
C ILE A 36 -19.88 7.71 3.35
N ASP A 37 -19.71 7.60 4.66
CA ASP A 37 -19.57 8.76 5.55
C ASP A 37 -18.30 9.59 5.22
N VAL A 38 -18.36 10.89 5.47
CA VAL A 38 -17.26 11.82 5.18
C VAL A 38 -15.99 11.45 5.95
N GLU A 39 -16.10 11.04 7.21
CA GLU A 39 -14.93 10.65 8.01
C GLU A 39 -14.30 9.38 7.46
N GLN A 40 -15.13 8.40 7.06
CA GLN A 40 -14.65 7.17 6.43
C GLN A 40 -13.90 7.49 5.13
N TRP A 41 -14.43 8.39 4.30
CA TRP A 41 -13.78 8.79 3.06
C TRP A 41 -12.40 9.42 3.32
N VAL A 42 -12.30 10.30 4.31
CA VAL A 42 -11.02 10.89 4.73
C VAL A 42 -10.04 9.81 5.21
N LEU A 43 -10.52 8.82 5.96
CA LEU A 43 -9.69 7.71 6.42
C LEU A 43 -9.16 6.86 5.26
N LEU A 44 -9.94 6.64 4.20
CA LEU A 44 -9.46 5.94 3.01
C LEU A 44 -8.34 6.71 2.29
N HIS A 45 -8.44 8.03 2.18
CA HIS A 45 -7.36 8.86 1.62
C HIS A 45 -6.09 8.78 2.48
N ARG A 46 -6.23 8.83 3.81
CA ARG A 46 -5.10 8.64 4.75
C ARG A 46 -4.50 7.25 4.63
N GLN A 47 -5.34 6.22 4.50
CA GLN A 47 -4.91 4.84 4.29
C GLN A 47 -4.07 4.74 3.00
N LEU A 48 -4.54 5.30 1.89
CA LEU A 48 -3.77 5.30 0.64
C LEU A 48 -2.41 5.99 0.81
N HIS A 49 -2.38 7.15 1.47
CA HIS A 49 -1.13 7.85 1.75
C HIS A 49 -0.14 7.00 2.56
N ILE A 50 -0.60 6.33 3.62
CA ILE A 50 0.23 5.43 4.43
C ILE A 50 0.74 4.24 3.61
N MET A 51 -0.12 3.66 2.76
CA MET A 51 0.28 2.55 1.89
C MET A 51 1.37 2.97 0.89
N VAL A 52 1.28 4.16 0.30
CA VAL A 52 2.36 4.72 -0.56
C VAL A 52 3.66 4.83 0.24
N LYS A 53 3.61 5.37 1.46
CA LYS A 53 4.80 5.47 2.31
C LYS A 53 5.36 4.12 2.71
N TYR A 54 4.51 3.12 2.89
CA TYR A 54 4.98 1.79 3.23
C TYR A 54 5.62 1.08 2.02
N VAL A 55 5.10 1.27 0.81
CA VAL A 55 5.78 0.85 -0.44
C VAL A 55 7.19 1.43 -0.52
N GLU A 56 7.36 2.73 -0.32
CA GLU A 56 8.68 3.39 -0.32
C GLU A 56 9.65 2.75 0.69
N VAL A 57 9.16 2.34 1.86
CA VAL A 57 9.96 1.66 2.89
C VAL A 57 10.37 0.26 2.43
N LEU A 58 9.45 -0.52 1.86
CA LEU A 58 9.73 -1.89 1.40
C LEU A 58 10.72 -1.90 0.23
N GLU A 59 10.59 -0.97 -0.72
CA GLU A 59 11.55 -0.78 -1.81
C GLU A 59 12.96 -0.45 -1.29
N LYS A 60 13.06 0.48 -0.33
CA LYS A 60 14.34 0.80 0.33
C LYS A 60 14.93 -0.41 1.06
N ARG A 61 14.10 -1.21 1.74
CA ARG A 61 14.55 -2.44 2.40
C ARG A 61 15.11 -3.45 1.39
N LEU A 62 14.44 -3.64 0.25
CA LEU A 62 14.93 -4.54 -0.81
C LEU A 62 16.23 -4.06 -1.44
N ALA A 63 16.41 -2.75 -1.61
CA ALA A 63 17.65 -2.18 -2.15
C ALA A 63 18.87 -2.37 -1.24
N LEU A 64 18.67 -2.64 0.05
CA LEU A 64 19.72 -2.91 1.04
C LEU A 64 20.05 -4.41 1.19
N MET A 65 19.40 -5.30 0.43
CA MET A 65 19.50 -6.77 0.54
C MET A 65 20.16 -7.45 -0.67
#